data_AF-A0A137R0S4-F1
#
_entry.id   AF-A0A137R0S4-F1
#
_cell.length_a   1.000
_cell.length_b   1.000
_cell.length_c   1.000
_cell.angle_alpha   90.00
_cell.angle_beta   90.00
_cell.angle_gamma   90.00
#
_symmetry.space_group_name_H-M   'P 1'
#
loop_
_entity.id
_entity.type
_entity.pdbx_description
1 polymer ?
#
loop_
_entity_poly.entity_id
_entity_poly.type
_entity_poly.pdbx_seq_one_letter_code
_entity_poly.pdbx_strand_id
1 'polypeptide(L)'
;MTIEERSPTPPLPDFHIDETLLEEFNKQLTDTTASLNVEQLEQLRATCLGSVWRHRMEWERDGLVRELMELVREFVQEVRVDFDDEGDS
;
A
#
# COMPACT_ATOMS: atom_id res chain seq x y z
N MET A 1 25.69 42.44 -2.90
CA MET A 1 25.48 40.98 -3.01
C MET A 1 25.55 40.43 -1.60
N THR A 2 24.40 40.22 -0.96
CA THR A 2 24.35 39.70 0.41
C THR A 2 24.33 38.19 0.32
N ILE A 3 25.32 37.53 0.93
CA ILE A 3 25.35 36.07 1.04
C ILE A 3 24.38 35.72 2.16
N GLU A 4 23.25 35.10 1.85
CA GLU A 4 22.36 34.56 2.87
C GLU A 4 22.99 33.29 3.45
N GLU A 5 23.40 33.37 4.72
CA GLU A 5 23.91 32.24 5.47
C GLU A 5 22.77 31.22 5.66
N ARG A 6 22.89 30.04 5.04
CA ARG A 6 21.89 28.97 5.17
C ARG A 6 22.00 28.41 6.59
N SER A 7 21.00 28.68 7.44
CA SER A 7 20.86 28.00 8.73
C SER A 7 20.91 26.47 8.52
N PRO A 8 21.58 25.71 9.40
CA PRO A 8 21.67 24.25 9.26
C PRO A 8 20.26 23.65 9.26
N THR A 9 19.99 22.78 8.28
CA THR A 9 18.71 22.06 8.21
C THR A 9 18.63 21.12 9.43
N PRO A 10 17.52 21.14 10.18
CA PRO A 10 17.32 20.18 11.27
C PRO A 10 17.44 18.74 10.72
N PRO A 11 17.93 17.79 11.54
CA PRO A 11 18.05 16.40 11.12
C PRO A 11 16.68 15.86 10.70
N LEU A 12 16.67 15.08 9.63
CA LEU A 12 15.46 14.40 9.18
C LEU A 12 15.05 13.34 10.21
N PRO A 13 13.75 13.00 10.30
CA PRO A 13 13.32 11.88 11.12
C PRO A 13 13.98 10.56 10.67
N ASP A 14 14.07 9.60 11.59
CA ASP A 14 14.50 8.25 11.23
C ASP A 14 13.40 7.54 10.43
N PHE A 15 13.82 6.78 9.41
CA PHE A 15 12.91 5.92 8.68
C PHE A 15 12.55 4.71 9.55
N HIS A 16 11.25 4.46 9.69
CA HIS A 16 10.71 3.37 10.50
C HIS A 16 9.71 2.56 9.71
N ILE A 17 9.87 1.24 9.75
CA ILE A 17 8.90 0.25 9.30
C ILE A 17 9.03 -0.99 10.18
N ASP A 18 7.92 -1.50 10.68
CA ASP A 18 7.85 -2.77 11.37
C ASP A 18 8.01 -3.93 10.36
N GLU A 19 9.15 -4.61 10.42
CA GLU A 19 9.49 -5.77 9.56
C GLU A 19 8.45 -6.90 9.69
N THR A 20 7.91 -7.14 10.88
CA THR A 20 6.89 -8.19 11.09
C THR A 20 5.57 -7.81 10.42
N LEU A 21 5.20 -6.52 10.48
CA LEU A 21 4.03 -6.01 9.79
C LEU A 21 4.20 -6.08 8.26
N LEU A 22 5.41 -5.80 7.76
CA LEU A 22 5.73 -5.91 6.34
C LEU A 22 5.68 -7.36 5.83
N GLU A 23 6.20 -8.31 6.62
CA GLU A 23 6.11 -9.75 6.34
C GLU A 23 4.65 -10.23 6.29
N GLU A 24 3.82 -9.80 7.23
CA GLU A 24 2.39 -10.14 7.24
C GLU A 24 1.66 -9.58 6.02
N PHE A 25 1.96 -8.33 5.62
CA PHE A 25 1.44 -7.76 4.39
C PHE A 25 1.88 -8.55 3.15
N ASN A 26 3.17 -8.94 3.07
CA ASN A 26 3.66 -9.75 1.95
C ASN A 26 2.89 -11.06 1.82
N LYS A 27 2.73 -11.77 2.94
CA LYS A 27 1.99 -13.03 2.99
C LYS A 27 0.52 -12.86 2.61
N GLN A 28 -0.15 -11.85 3.17
CA GLN A 28 -1.54 -11.54 2.82
C GLN A 28 -1.66 -11.29 1.31
N LEU A 29 -0.82 -10.41 0.76
CA LEU A 29 -0.85 -10.07 -0.66
C LEU A 29 -0.65 -11.30 -1.55
N THR A 30 0.23 -12.23 -1.21
CA THR A 30 0.42 -13.46 -2.01
C THR A 30 -0.70 -14.47 -1.83
N ASP A 31 -1.18 -14.68 -0.60
CA ASP A 31 -2.13 -15.74 -0.28
C ASP A 31 -3.55 -15.40 -0.76
N THR A 32 -3.95 -14.13 -0.72
CA THR A 32 -5.32 -13.72 -1.04
C THR A 32 -5.55 -13.36 -2.50
N THR A 33 -4.50 -13.23 -3.31
CA THR A 33 -4.60 -12.80 -4.72
C THR A 33 -4.50 -13.93 -5.73
N ALA A 34 -4.32 -15.18 -5.28
CA ALA A 34 -4.17 -16.36 -6.15
C ALA A 34 -5.38 -16.62 -7.06
N SER A 35 -6.57 -16.16 -6.69
CA SER A 35 -7.81 -16.30 -7.47
C SER A 35 -8.05 -15.15 -8.45
N LEU A 36 -7.24 -14.10 -8.44
CA LEU A 36 -7.41 -12.93 -9.30
C LEU A 36 -6.85 -13.19 -10.70
N ASN A 37 -7.52 -12.67 -11.72
CA ASN A 37 -7.00 -12.67 -13.07
C ASN A 37 -5.94 -11.55 -13.26
N VAL A 38 -5.28 -11.53 -14.43
CA VAL A 38 -4.21 -10.57 -14.72
C VAL A 38 -4.70 -9.12 -14.60
N GLU A 39 -5.86 -8.79 -15.16
CA GLU A 39 -6.41 -7.43 -15.14
C GLU A 39 -6.70 -6.95 -13.72
N GLN A 40 -7.33 -7.80 -12.91
CA GLN A 40 -7.60 -7.54 -11.49
C GLN A 40 -6.30 -7.34 -10.69
N LEU A 41 -5.26 -8.14 -10.96
CA LEU A 41 -3.95 -7.97 -10.35
C LEU A 41 -3.29 -6.64 -10.74
N GLU A 42 -3.45 -6.21 -12.00
CA GLU A 42 -2.94 -4.91 -12.45
C GLU A 42 -3.67 -3.74 -11.79
N GLN A 43 -4.98 -3.85 -11.61
CA GLN A 43 -5.78 -2.85 -10.89
C GLN A 43 -5.38 -2.76 -9.42
N LEU A 44 -5.25 -3.91 -8.72
CA LEU A 44 -4.77 -3.95 -7.34
C LEU A 44 -3.37 -3.32 -7.21
N ARG A 45 -2.45 -3.65 -8.12
CA ARG A 45 -1.11 -3.07 -8.18
C ARG A 45 -1.16 -1.54 -8.32
N ALA A 46 -2.01 -1.03 -9.20
CA ALA A 46 -2.16 0.41 -9.41
C ALA A 46 -2.71 1.12 -8.15
N THR A 47 -3.70 0.52 -7.49
CA THR A 47 -4.27 1.03 -6.23
C THR A 47 -3.22 1.08 -5.12
N CYS A 48 -2.48 -0.01 -4.90
CA CYS A 48 -1.40 -0.05 -3.91
C CYS A 48 -0.31 1.01 -4.21
N LEU A 49 0.10 1.14 -5.47
CA LEU A 49 1.10 2.13 -5.87
C LEU A 49 0.61 3.57 -5.63
N GLY A 50 -0.68 3.83 -5.84
CA GLY A 50 -1.32 5.10 -5.53
C GLY A 50 -1.21 5.45 -4.05
N SER A 51 -1.43 4.48 -3.15
CA SER A 51 -1.24 4.66 -1.71
C SER A 51 0.23 4.95 -1.36
N VAL A 52 1.17 4.13 -1.84
CA VAL A 52 2.62 4.36 -1.63
C VAL A 52 3.04 5.77 -2.05
N TRP A 53 2.52 6.26 -3.18
CA TRP A 53 2.82 7.60 -3.68
C TRP A 53 2.25 8.71 -2.79
N ARG A 54 1.03 8.54 -2.25
CA ARG A 54 0.44 9.51 -1.30
C ARG A 54 1.28 9.65 -0.04
N HIS A 55 1.82 8.54 0.47
CA HIS A 55 2.64 8.48 1.68
C HIS A 55 4.15 8.71 1.42
N ARG A 56 4.57 9.15 0.23
CA ARG A 56 6.00 9.21 -0.17
C ARG A 56 6.89 10.12 0.68
N MET A 57 6.31 11.04 1.45
CA MET A 57 7.05 11.97 2.32
C MET A 57 7.08 11.52 3.79
N GLU A 58 6.42 10.41 4.12
CA GLU A 58 6.33 9.89 5.48
C GLU A 58 7.50 8.97 5.80
N TRP A 59 8.07 9.19 6.98
CA TRP A 59 9.19 8.43 7.53
C TRP A 59 8.73 7.24 8.40
N GLU A 60 7.54 7.33 9.01
CA GLU A 60 6.86 6.24 9.71
C GLU A 60 5.96 5.51 8.70
N ARG A 61 6.21 4.23 8.44
CA ARG A 61 5.56 3.47 7.35
C ARG A 61 4.50 2.48 7.81
N ASP A 62 4.36 2.22 9.11
CA ASP A 62 3.41 1.23 9.63
C ASP A 62 1.97 1.62 9.31
N GLY A 63 1.67 2.93 9.34
CA GLY A 63 0.38 3.46 8.88
C GLY A 63 0.07 3.09 7.43
N LEU A 64 1.03 3.28 6.52
CA LEU A 64 0.90 2.89 5.12
C LEU A 64 0.71 1.38 4.96
N VAL A 65 1.50 0.56 5.68
CA VAL A 65 1.39 -0.91 5.53
C VAL A 65 -0.01 -1.38 5.95
N ARG A 66 -0.56 -0.85 7.05
CA ARG A 66 -1.94 -1.16 7.47
C ARG A 66 -2.98 -0.72 6.43
N GLU A 67 -2.80 0.45 5.81
CA GLU A 67 -3.67 0.89 4.71
C GLU A 67 -3.60 -0.07 3.51
N LEU A 68 -2.40 -0.50 3.11
CA LEU A 68 -2.22 -1.45 2.02
C LEU A 68 -2.87 -2.81 2.32
N MET A 69 -2.79 -3.28 3.56
CA MET A 69 -3.44 -4.52 3.99
C MET A 69 -4.97 -4.45 3.88
N GLU A 70 -5.57 -3.32 4.25
CA GLU A 70 -7.02 -3.12 4.11
C GLU A 70 -7.42 -3.00 2.63
N LEU A 71 -6.65 -2.25 1.83
CA LEU A 71 -6.89 -2.13 0.39
C LEU A 71 -6.89 -3.50 -0.32
N VAL A 72 -5.93 -4.38 0.00
CA VAL A 72 -5.89 -5.74 -0.56
C VAL A 72 -7.12 -6.54 -0.13
N ARG A 73 -7.49 -6.44 1.15
CA ARG A 73 -8.65 -7.15 1.70
C ARG A 73 -9.95 -6.72 1.02
N GLU A 74 -10.21 -5.41 0.97
CA GLU A 74 -11.41 -4.83 0.37
C GLU A 74 -11.51 -5.23 -1.11
N PHE A 75 -10.43 -5.04 -1.88
CA PHE A 75 -10.40 -5.38 -3.30
C PHE A 75 -10.71 -6.86 -3.57
N VAL A 76 -10.12 -7.78 -2.80
CA VAL A 76 -10.38 -9.21 -2.95
C VAL A 76 -11.82 -9.58 -2.58
N GLN A 77 -12.42 -8.89 -1.60
CA GLN A 77 -13.84 -9.11 -1.25
C GLN A 77 -14.77 -8.61 -2.36
N GLU A 78 -14.53 -7.41 -2.89
CA GLU A 78 -15.32 -6.83 -3.98
C GLU A 78 -15.34 -7.75 -5.20
N VAL A 79 -14.16 -8.19 -5.64
CA VAL A 79 -14.03 -9.11 -6.77
C VAL A 79 -14.78 -10.42 -6.55
N ARG A 80 -14.78 -10.97 -5.32
CA ARG A 80 -15.51 -12.20 -5.00
C ARG A 80 -17.03 -12.02 -5.06
N VAL A 81 -17.53 -10.89 -4.55
CA VAL A 81 -18.96 -10.58 -4.59
C VAL A 81 -19.44 -10.46 -6.04
N ASP A 82 -18.66 -9.82 -6.91
CA ASP A 82 -19.01 -9.68 -8.33
C ASP A 82 -19.13 -11.06 -9.03
N PHE A 83 -18.25 -12.01 -8.70
CA PHE A 83 -18.33 -13.38 -9.25
C PHE A 83 -19.55 -14.17 -8.74
N ASP A 84 -19.92 -14.01 -7.48
CA ASP A 84 -21.05 -14.73 -6.89
C ASP A 84 -22.40 -14.21 -7.42
N ASP A 85 -22.52 -12.91 -7.74
CA ASP A 85 -23.74 -12.29 -8.28
C ASP A 85 -23.97 -12.62 -9.77
N GLU A 86 -22.90 -12.79 -10.57
CA GLU A 86 -23.00 -13.24 -11.97
C GLU A 86 -23.43 -14.71 -12.13
N GLY A 87 -23.35 -15.52 -11.06
CA GLY A 87 -23.66 -16.95 -11.07
C GLY A 87 -25.13 -17.32 -10.82
N ASP A 88 -25.97 -16.37 -10.38
CA ASP A 88 -27.40 -16.58 -10.05
C ASP A 88 -28.37 -15.98 -11.10
N SER A 89 -27.89 -15.70 -12.32
CA SER A 89 -28.69 -15.15 -13.44
C SER A 89 -28.88 -16.10 -14.62
#